data_AF-A0A1T4W5I5-F1
#
_entry.id   AF-A0A1T4W5I5-F1
#
_cell.length_a   1.000
_cell.length_b   1.000
_cell.length_c   1.000
_cell.angle_alpha   90.00
_cell.angle_beta   90.00
_cell.angle_gamma   90.00
#
_symmetry.space_group_name_H-M   'P 1'
#
loop_
_entity.id
_entity.type
_entity.pdbx_description
1 polymer ?
#
loop_
_entity_poly.entity_id
_entity_poly.type
_entity_poly.pdbx_seq_one_letter_code
_entity_poly.pdbx_strand_id
1 'polypeptide(L)'
;MNKDEIAVKLLQIGFSHDQQIEAIGELGFDCSYFSISDNLEELALDVIGIPSDNTVELIKQYGEEEGMAHPDLFCRDWYTNVIYETMKTGSEIEAFRAIKTIKEDYAKHLQEES
;
A
#
# COMPACT_ATOMS: atom_id res chain seq x y z
N MET A 1 13.04 -10.46 13.79
CA MET A 1 12.59 -9.23 13.12
C MET A 1 11.15 -9.02 13.51
N ASN A 2 10.80 -7.86 14.07
CA ASN A 2 9.41 -7.55 14.40
C ASN A 2 8.61 -7.22 13.12
N LYS A 3 7.28 -7.16 13.21
CA LYS A 3 6.40 -6.91 12.04
C LYS A 3 6.73 -5.58 11.35
N ASP A 4 6.97 -4.53 12.13
CA ASP A 4 7.30 -3.21 11.59
C ASP A 4 8.64 -3.22 10.84
N GLU A 5 9.66 -3.93 11.37
CA GLU A 5 10.94 -4.12 10.68
C GLU A 5 10.79 -4.90 9.37
N ILE A 6 9.91 -5.91 9.31
CA ILE A 6 9.59 -6.65 8.07
C ILE A 6 8.92 -5.70 7.07
N ALA A 7 7.90 -4.97 7.49
CA ALA A 7 7.19 -4.02 6.64
C ALA A 7 8.13 -2.93 6.11
N VAL A 8 9.03 -2.39 6.94
CA VAL A 8 10.07 -1.45 6.50
C VAL A 8 10.90 -2.06 5.38
N LYS A 9 11.38 -3.30 5.54
CA LYS A 9 12.21 -3.95 4.51
C LYS A 9 11.46 -4.18 3.22
N LEU A 10 10.18 -4.56 3.29
CA LEU A 10 9.32 -4.71 2.12
C LEU A 10 9.19 -3.38 1.36
N LEU A 11 8.89 -2.29 2.06
CA LEU A 11 8.78 -0.96 1.44
C LEU A 11 10.11 -0.48 0.83
N GLN A 12 11.24 -0.76 1.47
CA GLN A 12 12.55 -0.41 0.91
C GLN A 12 12.89 -1.20 -0.36
N ILE A 13 12.53 -2.49 -0.39
CA ILE A 13 12.72 -3.35 -1.56
C ILE A 13 11.82 -2.88 -2.70
N GLY A 14 10.52 -2.63 -2.42
CA GLY A 14 9.56 -2.11 -3.39
C GLY A 14 10.05 -0.81 -4.02
N PHE A 15 10.39 0.18 -3.19
CA PHE A 15 10.94 1.45 -3.67
C PHE A 15 12.20 1.27 -4.54
N SER A 16 13.13 0.41 -4.12
CA SER A 16 14.34 0.15 -4.90
C SER A 16 14.04 -0.53 -6.24
N HIS A 17 13.04 -1.40 -6.31
CA HIS A 17 12.62 -2.03 -7.55
C HIS A 17 11.97 -1.01 -8.48
N ASP A 18 11.08 -0.16 -7.97
CA ASP A 18 10.42 0.88 -8.76
C ASP A 18 11.42 1.85 -9.38
N GLN A 19 12.42 2.29 -8.62
CA GLN A 19 13.50 3.14 -9.13
C GLN A 19 14.31 2.47 -10.24
N GLN A 20 14.53 1.16 -10.14
CA GLN A 20 15.24 0.42 -11.20
C GLN A 20 14.38 0.29 -12.45
N ILE A 21 13.08 0.03 -12.30
CA ILE A 21 12.12 -0.04 -13.42
C ILE A 21 12.03 1.32 -14.12
N GLU A 22 11.90 2.41 -13.36
CA GLU A 22 11.87 3.78 -13.89
C GLU A 22 13.13 4.10 -14.68
N ALA A 23 14.31 3.82 -14.11
CA ALA A 23 15.60 4.04 -14.78
C ALA A 23 15.75 3.23 -16.08
N ILE A 24 15.21 2.01 -16.15
CA ILE A 24 15.19 1.22 -17.40
C ILE A 24 14.22 1.85 -18.42
N GLY A 25 13.07 2.35 -17.96
CA GLY A 25 12.11 3.08 -18.79
C GLY A 25 12.70 4.32 -19.44
N GLU A 26 13.50 5.09 -18.69
CA GLU A 26 14.22 6.28 -19.19
C GLU A 26 15.22 5.96 -20.32
N LEU A 27 15.72 4.72 -20.39
CA LEU A 27 16.59 4.25 -21.47
C LEU A 27 15.83 3.90 -22.76
N GLY A 28 14.51 4.13 -22.79
CA GLY A 28 13.66 3.90 -23.96
C GLY A 28 13.15 2.46 -24.09
N PHE A 29 13.33 1.63 -23.05
CA PHE A 29 12.70 0.31 -22.99
C PHE A 29 11.26 0.44 -22.50
N ASP A 30 10.35 -0.19 -23.22
CA ASP A 30 8.96 -0.29 -22.78
C ASP A 30 8.85 -1.28 -21.62
N CYS A 31 8.87 -0.74 -20.40
CA CYS A 31 8.73 -1.52 -19.17
C CYS A 31 7.27 -1.81 -18.80
N SER A 32 6.29 -1.45 -19.66
CA SER A 32 4.87 -1.75 -19.42
C SER A 32 4.56 -3.24 -19.30
N TYR A 33 5.45 -4.11 -19.84
CA TYR A 33 5.33 -5.57 -19.76
C TYR A 33 5.89 -6.19 -18.47
N PHE A 34 6.71 -5.46 -17.70
CA PHE A 34 7.10 -5.86 -16.36
C PHE A 34 6.02 -5.41 -15.37
N SER A 35 4.82 -5.95 -15.54
CA SER A 35 3.78 -6.01 -14.51
C SER A 35 4.18 -6.96 -13.37
N ILE A 36 5.48 -7.06 -13.05
CA ILE A 36 6.01 -7.64 -11.81
C ILE A 36 5.83 -6.57 -10.74
N SER A 37 4.58 -6.13 -10.57
CA SER A 37 4.13 -5.52 -9.34
C SER A 37 4.06 -6.68 -8.35
N ASP A 38 5.20 -7.06 -7.80
CA ASP A 38 5.16 -7.61 -6.46
C ASP A 38 4.64 -6.45 -5.62
N ASN A 39 3.35 -6.47 -5.27
CA ASN A 39 2.67 -5.39 -4.57
C ASN A 39 3.15 -5.38 -3.10
N LEU A 40 4.43 -5.04 -2.91
CA LEU A 40 5.14 -5.15 -1.65
C LEU A 40 4.58 -4.16 -0.62
N GLU A 41 3.94 -3.08 -1.08
CA GLU A 41 3.13 -2.17 -0.28
C GLU A 41 1.96 -2.94 0.34
N GLU A 42 1.18 -3.67 -0.45
CA GLU A 42 0.05 -4.47 0.05
C GLU A 42 0.53 -5.53 1.06
N LEU A 43 1.65 -6.18 0.77
CA LEU A 43 2.24 -7.14 1.71
C LEU A 43 2.73 -6.46 3.00
N ALA A 44 3.27 -5.25 2.93
CA ALA A 44 3.66 -4.48 4.11
C ALA A 44 2.43 -4.11 4.96
N LEU A 45 1.32 -3.74 4.33
CA LEU A 45 0.03 -3.48 4.99
C LEU A 45 -0.51 -4.74 5.68
N ASP A 46 -0.45 -5.90 5.03
CA ASP A 46 -0.84 -7.19 5.61
C ASP A 46 0.01 -7.53 6.85
N VAL A 47 1.33 -7.32 6.76
CA VAL A 47 2.26 -7.61 7.86
C VAL A 47 1.93 -6.78 9.11
N ILE A 48 1.60 -5.50 8.94
CA ILE A 48 1.25 -4.60 10.05
C ILE A 48 -0.23 -4.72 10.48
N GLY A 49 -1.01 -5.57 9.82
CA GLY A 49 -2.36 -5.96 10.24
C GLY A 49 -3.47 -5.04 9.72
N ILE A 50 -3.25 -4.32 8.62
CA ILE A 50 -4.32 -3.61 7.92
C ILE A 50 -5.21 -4.65 7.19
N PRO A 51 -6.55 -4.57 7.25
CA PRO A 51 -7.46 -5.47 6.52
C PRO A 51 -7.27 -5.38 5.01
N SER A 52 -7.45 -6.49 4.28
CA SER A 52 -7.35 -6.51 2.81
C SER A 52 -8.38 -5.60 2.15
N ASP A 53 -8.01 -4.99 1.02
CA ASP A 53 -8.97 -4.26 0.19
C ASP A 53 -10.06 -5.21 -0.30
N ASN A 54 -11.32 -4.82 -0.17
CA ASN A 54 -12.48 -5.61 -0.60
C ASN A 54 -13.38 -4.87 -1.60
N THR A 55 -12.90 -3.75 -2.15
CA THR A 55 -13.65 -2.87 -3.05
C THR A 55 -14.16 -3.62 -4.27
N VAL A 56 -13.29 -4.42 -4.90
CA VAL A 56 -13.62 -5.18 -6.12
C VAL A 56 -14.64 -6.28 -5.82
N GLU A 57 -14.52 -6.95 -4.69
CA GLU A 57 -15.44 -8.00 -4.25
C GLU A 57 -16.84 -7.43 -4.03
N LEU A 58 -16.95 -6.29 -3.33
CA LEU A 58 -18.23 -5.65 -3.03
C LEU A 58 -18.89 -5.08 -4.30
N ILE A 59 -18.12 -4.45 -5.19
CA ILE A 59 -18.64 -3.98 -6.49
C ILE A 59 -19.16 -5.15 -7.34
N LYS A 60 -18.44 -6.28 -7.37
CA LYS A 60 -18.89 -7.47 -8.10
C LYS A 60 -20.20 -8.04 -7.53
N GLN A 61 -20.39 -7.94 -6.22
CA GLN A 61 -21.53 -8.53 -5.53
C GLN A 61 -22.79 -7.66 -5.56
N TYR A 62 -22.65 -6.35 -5.36
CA TYR A 62 -23.76 -5.41 -5.18
C TYR A 62 -23.91 -4.41 -6.35
N GLY A 63 -22.93 -4.35 -7.26
CA GLY A 63 -22.84 -3.30 -8.27
C GLY A 63 -22.02 -2.11 -7.79
N GLU A 64 -21.66 -1.21 -8.70
CA GLU A 64 -20.73 -0.09 -8.43
C GLU A 64 -21.25 0.85 -7.35
N GLU A 65 -22.47 1.35 -7.48
CA GLU A 65 -23.05 2.33 -6.55
C GLU A 65 -23.26 1.73 -5.15
N GLU A 66 -23.88 0.55 -5.06
CA GLU A 66 -24.15 -0.11 -3.77
C GLU A 66 -22.87 -0.66 -3.13
N GLY A 67 -21.93 -1.17 -3.92
CA GLY A 67 -20.64 -1.67 -3.44
C GLY A 67 -19.76 -0.56 -2.84
N MET A 68 -19.71 0.61 -3.49
CA MET A 68 -18.97 1.77 -3.00
C MET A 68 -19.60 2.44 -1.76
N ALA A 69 -20.90 2.22 -1.54
CA ALA A 69 -21.62 2.70 -0.35
C ALA A 69 -21.78 1.62 0.74
N HIS A 70 -21.22 0.42 0.53
CA HIS A 70 -21.45 -0.69 1.42
C HIS A 70 -20.78 -0.46 2.78
N PRO A 71 -21.44 -0.73 3.92
CA PRO A 71 -20.88 -0.48 5.25
C PRO A 71 -19.57 -1.23 5.53
N ASP A 72 -19.42 -2.42 4.96
CA ASP A 72 -18.20 -3.24 5.12
C ASP A 72 -17.08 -2.88 4.13
N LEU A 73 -17.23 -1.81 3.33
CA LEU A 73 -16.21 -1.39 2.37
C LEU A 73 -14.94 -0.96 3.09
N PHE A 74 -13.82 -1.60 2.74
CA PHE A 74 -12.50 -1.23 3.18
C PHE A 74 -11.58 -1.08 1.97
N CYS A 75 -11.11 0.16 1.76
CA CYS A 75 -10.27 0.55 0.64
C CYS A 75 -8.87 0.93 1.14
N ARG A 76 -7.82 0.46 0.48
CA ARG A 76 -6.42 0.72 0.87
C ARG A 76 -5.75 1.88 0.14
N ASP A 77 -6.43 2.52 -0.82
CA ASP A 77 -5.89 3.58 -1.67
C ASP A 77 -5.26 4.73 -0.88
N TRP A 78 -5.83 5.09 0.28
CA TRP A 78 -5.24 6.11 1.14
C TRP A 78 -3.87 5.69 1.68
N TYR A 79 -3.71 4.43 2.10
CA TYR A 79 -2.46 3.94 2.69
C TYR A 79 -1.36 3.79 1.66
N THR A 80 -1.68 3.32 0.46
CA THR A 80 -0.73 3.26 -0.65
C THR A 80 -0.28 4.66 -1.07
N ASN A 81 -1.19 5.65 -1.09
CA ASN A 81 -0.83 7.06 -1.28
C ASN A 81 0.10 7.59 -0.19
N VAL A 82 -0.17 7.30 1.09
CA VAL A 82 0.72 7.69 2.21
C VAL A 82 2.13 7.11 2.02
N ILE A 83 2.24 5.85 1.60
CA ILE A 83 3.54 5.22 1.30
C ILE A 83 4.25 5.98 0.18
N TYR A 84 3.58 6.18 -0.96
CA TYR A 84 4.13 6.86 -2.13
C TYR A 84 4.55 8.31 -1.85
N GLU A 85 3.75 9.05 -1.08
CA GLU A 85 4.05 10.42 -0.70
C GLU A 85 5.20 10.51 0.31
N THR A 86 5.38 9.50 1.15
CA THR A 86 6.42 9.50 2.18
C THR A 86 7.76 8.96 1.69
N MET A 87 7.74 7.91 0.86
CA MET A 87 8.93 7.21 0.37
C MET A 87 9.58 7.98 -0.78
N LYS A 88 10.38 9.01 -0.47
CA LYS A 88 11.08 9.80 -1.51
C LYS A 88 12.49 9.33 -1.80
N THR A 89 13.15 8.70 -0.83
CA THR A 89 14.53 8.22 -0.98
C THR A 89 14.69 6.73 -0.69
N GLY A 90 13.61 6.05 -0.27
CA GLY A 90 13.68 4.66 0.19
C GLY A 90 14.36 4.50 1.55
N SER A 91 14.50 5.59 2.32
CA SER A 91 15.20 5.53 3.60
C SER A 91 14.37 4.79 4.65
N GLU A 92 15.07 4.16 5.59
CA GLU A 92 14.43 3.46 6.71
C GLU A 92 13.54 4.40 7.54
N ILE A 93 13.96 5.65 7.72
CA ILE A 93 13.20 6.68 8.45
C ILE A 93 11.88 7.02 7.75
N GLU A 94 11.88 7.12 6.42
CA GLU A 94 10.65 7.35 5.64
C GLU A 94 9.71 6.16 5.74
N ALA A 95 10.22 4.94 5.59
CA ALA A 95 9.41 3.72 5.71
C ALA A 95 8.77 3.62 7.10
N PHE A 96 9.52 3.87 8.16
CA PHE A 96 8.98 3.92 9.52
C PHE A 96 7.93 5.02 9.69
N ARG A 97 8.14 6.20 9.09
CA ARG A 97 7.17 7.29 9.14
C ARG A 97 5.86 6.89 8.45
N ALA A 98 5.92 6.29 7.26
CA ALA A 98 4.75 5.81 6.53
C ALA A 98 3.97 4.79 7.37
N ILE A 99 4.65 3.75 7.87
CA ILE A 99 4.04 2.71 8.72
C ILE A 99 3.40 3.31 9.97
N LYS A 100 4.08 4.25 10.63
CA LYS A 100 3.54 4.92 11.81
C LYS A 100 2.27 5.70 11.48
N THR A 101 2.28 6.50 10.41
CA THR A 101 1.13 7.28 9.97
C THR A 101 -0.07 6.37 9.66
N ILE A 102 0.15 5.27 8.95
CA ILE A 102 -0.90 4.30 8.62
C ILE A 102 -1.49 3.68 9.89
N LYS A 103 -0.65 3.23 10.83
CA LYS A 103 -1.13 2.62 12.09
C LYS A 103 -1.90 3.61 12.96
N GLU A 104 -1.47 4.86 13.01
CA GLU A 104 -2.17 5.93 13.74
C GLU A 104 -3.52 6.28 13.12
N ASP A 105 -3.59 6.28 11.79
CA ASP A 105 -4.83 6.53 11.05
C ASP A 105 -5.84 5.38 11.23
N TYR A 106 -5.40 4.14 10.99
CA TYR A 106 -6.23 2.95 11.17
C TYR A 106 -6.72 2.79 12.61
N ALA A 107 -5.89 3.13 13.60
CA ALA A 107 -6.31 3.10 15.01
C ALA A 107 -7.42 4.12 15.32
N LYS A 108 -7.47 5.26 14.62
CA LYS A 108 -8.58 6.23 14.75
C LYS A 108 -9.84 5.71 14.09
N HIS A 109 -9.71 5.13 12.90
CA HIS A 109 -10.84 4.53 12.19
C HIS A 109 -11.56 3.48 13.06
N LEU A 110 -10.81 2.59 13.72
CA LEU A 110 -11.39 1.61 14.65
C LEU A 110 -12.12 2.24 15.86
N GLN A 111 -11.73 3.44 16.30
CA GLN A 111 -12.40 4.15 17.39
C GLN A 111 -13.70 4.82 16.96
N GLU A 112 -13.80 5.23 15.69
CA GLU A 112 -15.01 5.84 15.12
C GLU A 112 -16.10 4.80 14.83
N GLU A 113 -15.71 3.53 14.64
CA GLU A 113 -16.62 2.40 14.43
C GLU A 113 -17.08 1.70 15.73
N SER A 114 -16.53 2.07 16.89
CA SER A 114 -16.82 1.49 18.21
C SER A 114 -17.89 2.26 19.00
#